data_AF-A0A3N5ZE57-F1
#
_entry.id   AF-A0A3N5ZE57-F1
#
_cell.length_a   1.000
_cell.length_b   1.000
_cell.length_c   1.000
_cell.angle_alpha   90.00
_cell.angle_beta   90.00
_cell.angle_gamma   90.00
#
_symmetry.space_group_name_H-M   'P 1'
#
loop_
_entity.id
_entity.type
_entity.pdbx_description
1 polymer ?
#
loop_
_entity_poly.entity_id
_entity_poly.type
_entity_poly.pdbx_seq_one_letter_code
_entity_poly.pdbx_strand_id
1 'polypeptide(L)' 'MTKSKRPPGADPFDLARFTAAQAGTYSLALGELRAGRKESHWMWFIFPQFEGLGFSSTSRRYAIRTLDEARAYLA' A
#
# COMPACT_ATOMS: atom_id res chain seq x y z
N MET A 1 -20.45 26.94 4.82
CA MET A 1 -20.98 25.81 5.62
C MET A 1 -19.96 24.69 5.63
N THR A 2 -19.03 24.74 6.58
CA THR A 2 -18.00 23.73 6.82
C THR A 2 -18.61 22.56 7.57
N LYS A 3 -18.53 21.34 7.03
CA LYS A 3 -18.68 20.13 7.85
C LYS A 3 -17.38 19.35 7.81
N SER A 4 -16.52 19.69 8.78
CA SER A 4 -15.53 18.76 9.32
C SER A 4 -16.29 17.60 9.99
N LYS A 5 -15.94 16.36 9.65
CA LYS A 5 -16.39 15.17 10.38
C LYS A 5 -15.22 14.18 10.39
N ARG A 6 -14.52 14.06 11.51
CA ARG A 6 -13.53 12.99 11.71
C ARG A 6 -13.89 12.22 12.98
N PRO A 7 -14.25 10.93 12.90
CA PRO A 7 -14.31 10.02 14.04
C PRO A 7 -13.12 9.04 14.05
N PRO A 8 -12.85 8.35 15.17
CA PRO A 8 -11.83 7.30 15.25
C PRO A 8 -12.27 6.13 14.35
N GLY A 9 -11.41 5.68 13.45
CA GLY A 9 -11.80 5.03 12.18
C GLY A 9 -11.45 5.86 10.94
N ALA A 10 -10.80 7.00 11.13
CA ALA A 10 -10.26 7.82 10.06
C ALA A 10 -8.96 7.23 9.51
N ASP A 11 -9.11 6.34 8.54
CA ASP A 11 -8.08 6.00 7.57
C ASP A 11 -8.28 6.91 6.33
N PRO A 12 -7.84 8.19 6.36
CA PRO A 12 -8.14 9.15 5.31
C PRO A 12 -7.52 8.77 3.96
N PHE A 13 -6.54 7.86 3.97
CA PHE A 13 -5.84 7.39 2.80
C PHE A 13 -6.16 5.94 2.45
N ASP A 14 -7.06 5.26 3.16
CA ASP A 14 -7.37 3.83 2.99
C ASP A 14 -6.11 2.92 3.10
N LEU A 15 -5.18 3.22 4.00
CA LEU A 15 -3.95 2.45 4.24
C LEU A 15 -4.22 1.00 4.66
N ALA A 16 -5.38 0.70 5.26
CA ALA A 16 -5.77 -0.66 5.61
C ALA A 16 -5.79 -1.60 4.39
N ARG A 17 -5.95 -1.06 3.17
CA ARG A 17 -5.86 -1.86 1.94
C ARG A 17 -4.51 -2.56 1.79
N PHE A 18 -3.42 -1.95 2.25
CA PHE A 18 -2.07 -2.53 2.16
C PHE A 18 -1.94 -3.71 3.10
N THR A 19 -2.24 -3.52 4.39
CA THR A 19 -2.11 -4.57 5.40
C THR A 19 -3.05 -5.75 5.12
N ALA A 20 -4.26 -5.49 4.61
CA ALA A 20 -5.17 -6.53 4.16
C ALA A 20 -4.57 -7.39 3.02
N ALA A 21 -3.92 -6.77 2.04
CA ALA A 21 -3.26 -7.49 0.93
C ALA A 21 -2.01 -8.27 1.38
N GLN A 22 -1.30 -7.73 2.37
CA GLN A 22 -0.10 -8.33 2.93
C GLN A 22 -0.40 -9.57 3.80
N ALA A 23 -1.57 -9.63 4.44
CA ALA A 23 -1.91 -10.67 5.42
C ALA A 23 -1.65 -12.11 4.92
N GLY A 24 -1.91 -12.40 3.65
CA GLY A 24 -1.70 -13.72 3.05
C GLY A 24 -0.36 -13.91 2.31
N THR A 25 0.46 -12.86 2.18
CA THR A 25 1.64 -12.87 1.29
C THR A 25 2.92 -12.39 1.96
N TYR A 26 2.84 -11.79 3.15
CA TYR A 26 3.98 -11.18 3.82
C TYR A 26 5.09 -12.20 4.15
N SER A 27 4.73 -13.37 4.67
CA SER A 27 5.70 -14.43 4.97
C SER A 27 6.43 -14.93 3.73
N LEU A 28 5.70 -15.08 2.62
CA LEU A 28 6.24 -15.45 1.31
C LEU A 28 7.19 -14.37 0.77
N ALA A 29 6.74 -13.11 0.78
CA ALA A 29 7.54 -11.97 0.34
C ALA A 29 8.84 -11.85 1.15
N LEU A 30 8.77 -11.99 2.47
CA LEU A 30 9.93 -11.97 3.35
C LEU A 30 10.89 -13.13 3.06
N GLY A 31 10.37 -14.33 2.78
CA GLY A 31 11.17 -15.48 2.38
C GLY A 31 11.92 -15.23 1.07
N GLU A 32 11.23 -14.75 0.05
CA GLU A 32 11.81 -14.40 -1.26
C GLU A 32 12.88 -13.29 -1.16
N LEU A 33 12.61 -12.25 -0.35
CA LEU A 33 13.58 -11.19 -0.08
C LEU A 33 14.85 -11.72 0.59
N ARG A 34 14.71 -12.60 1.59
CA ARG A 34 15.86 -13.24 2.25
C ARG A 34 16.64 -14.17 1.32
N ALA A 35 15.95 -14.82 0.39
CA ALA A 35 16.57 -15.63 -0.65
C ALA A 35 17.21 -14.78 -1.77
N GLY A 36 16.99 -13.46 -1.78
CA GLY A 36 17.54 -12.54 -2.77
C GLY A 36 16.87 -12.62 -4.14
N ARG A 37 15.71 -13.28 -4.26
CA ARG A 37 15.01 -13.47 -5.52
C ARG A 37 13.50 -13.41 -5.31
N LYS A 38 12.88 -12.42 -5.95
CA LYS A 38 11.41 -12.29 -6.02
C LYS A 38 10.86 -13.21 -7.10
N GLU A 39 9.81 -13.96 -6.75
CA GLU A 39 9.14 -14.92 -7.62
C GLU A 39 7.62 -14.71 -7.65
N SER A 40 7.02 -14.20 -6.57
CA SER A 40 5.57 -14.08 -6.43
C SER A 40 5.02 -12.67 -6.56
N HIS A 41 3.70 -12.55 -6.58
CA HIS A 41 2.96 -11.32 -6.90
C HIS A 41 2.61 -10.47 -5.66
N TRP A 42 3.60 -9.79 -5.08
CA TRP A 42 3.40 -8.96 -3.88
C TRP A 42 3.97 -7.53 -3.94
N MET A 43 4.65 -7.17 -5.04
CA MET A 43 5.41 -5.90 -5.11
C MET A 43 4.55 -4.68 -4.84
N TRP A 44 3.35 -4.62 -5.43
CA TRP A 44 2.50 -3.42 -5.41
C TRP A 44 2.10 -2.95 -4.01
N PHE A 45 1.98 -3.86 -3.05
CA PHE A 45 1.50 -3.53 -1.70
C PHE A 45 2.54 -3.76 -0.61
N ILE A 46 3.70 -4.35 -0.92
CA ILE A 46 4.88 -4.40 -0.03
C ILE A 46 5.81 -3.22 -0.29
N PHE A 47 6.05 -2.88 -1.58
CA PHE A 47 6.82 -1.71 -2.01
C PHE A 47 5.98 -0.91 -3.01
N PRO A 48 4.96 -0.18 -2.53
CA PRO A 48 4.09 0.59 -3.40
C PRO A 48 4.85 1.73 -4.08
N GLN A 49 4.41 2.06 -5.29
CA GLN A 49 4.97 3.14 -6.10
C GLN A 49 4.02 4.33 -6.16
N PHE A 50 4.53 5.50 -6.59
CA PHE A 50 3.70 6.68 -6.80
C PHE A 50 2.72 6.48 -7.97
N GLU A 51 1.57 7.13 -7.88
CA GLU A 51 0.54 7.13 -8.91
C GLU A 51 1.10 7.57 -10.28
N GLY A 52 0.67 6.90 -11.35
CA GLY A 52 1.12 7.18 -12.72
C GLY A 52 2.36 6.40 -13.17
N LEU A 53 3.14 5.80 -12.26
CA LEU A 53 4.31 4.98 -12.64
C LEU A 53 3.93 3.60 -13.19
N GLY A 54 2.68 3.17 -13.04
CA GLY A 54 2.24 1.83 -13.42
C GLY A 54 0.80 1.84 -13.91
N PHE A 55 0.55 1.05 -14.95
CA PHE A 55 -0.70 1.11 -15.72
C PHE A 55 -1.62 -0.10 -15.51
N SER A 56 -1.24 -1.08 -14.69
CA SER A 56 -2.14 -2.18 -14.34
C SER A 56 -3.20 -1.73 -13.34
N SER A 57 -4.33 -2.44 -13.29
CA SER A 57 -5.38 -2.20 -12.27
C SER A 57 -4.83 -2.36 -10.84
N THR A 58 -3.97 -3.36 -10.61
CA THR A 58 -3.31 -3.59 -9.32
C THR A 58 -2.34 -2.46 -8.97
N SER A 59 -1.53 -1.98 -9.92
CA SER A 59 -0.65 -0.82 -9.72
C SER A 59 -1.43 0.43 -9.34
N ARG A 60 -2.58 0.69 -9.98
CA ARG A 60 -3.44 1.84 -9.63
C ARG A 60 -4.11 1.68 -8.27
N ARG A 61 -4.55 0.48 -7.89
CA ARG A 61 -5.20 0.22 -6.60
C ARG A 61 -4.28 0.49 -5.42
N TYR A 62 -3.02 0.07 -5.53
CA TYR A 62 -2.03 0.18 -4.45
C TYR A 62 -1.03 1.33 -4.66
N ALA A 63 -1.29 2.24 -5.59
CA ALA A 63 -0.48 3.45 -5.74
C ALA A 63 -0.59 4.33 -4.50
N ILE A 64 0.52 4.99 -4.17
CA ILE A 64 0.57 6.16 -3.28
C ILE A 64 0.28 7.40 -4.13
N ARG A 65 -0.68 8.23 -3.73
CA ARG A 65 -1.21 9.33 -4.54
C ARG A 65 -0.68 10.69 -4.13
N THR A 66 -0.20 10.83 -2.89
CA THR A 66 0.27 12.10 -2.34
C THR A 66 1.47 11.90 -1.43
N LEU A 67 2.23 12.97 -1.19
CA LEU A 67 3.32 12.95 -0.21
C LEU A 67 2.80 12.69 1.21
N ASP A 68 1.62 13.21 1.56
CA ASP A 68 1.03 12.98 2.88
C ASP A 68 0.57 11.53 3.07
N GLU A 69 0.06 10.89 2.01
CA GLU A 69 -0.20 9.45 2.00
C GLU A 69 1.10 8.65 2.15
N ALA A 70 2.17 9.04 1.44
CA ALA A 70 3.47 8.39 1.58
C ALA A 70 4.02 8.49 3.01
N ARG A 71 3.89 9.67 3.64
CA ARG A 71 4.26 9.88 5.04
C ARG A 71 3.41 9.03 5.98
N ALA A 72 2.11 8.97 5.74
CA ALA A 72 1.20 8.17 6.55
C ALA A 72 1.46 6.66 6.39
N TYR A 73 1.88 6.19 5.21
CA TYR A 73 2.27 4.80 4.98
C TYR A 73 3.52 4.38 5.77
N LEU A 74 4.40 5.33 6.10
CA LEU A 74 5.65 5.08 6.84
C LEU A 74 5.54 5.29 8.36
N ALA A 75 4.45 5.91 8.83
CA ALA A 75 4.24 6.30 10.23
C ALA A 75 3.76 5.12 11.09
#